data_AF-A0AA38JMC3-F1
#
_entry.id   AF-A0AA38JMC3-F1
#
_cell.length_a   1.000
_cell.length_b   1.000
_cell.length_c   1.000
_cell.angle_alpha   90.00
_cell.angle_beta   90.00
_cell.angle_gamma   90.00
#
_symmetry.space_group_name_H-M   'P 1'
#
loop_
_entity.id
_entity.type
_entity.pdbx_description
1 polymer ?
#
loop_
_entity_poly.entity_id
_entity_poly.type
_entity_poly.pdbx_seq_one_letter_code
_entity_poly.pdbx_strand_id
1 'polypeptide(L)'
;MSNSRDHTIYLRIGTLSRSTGDRIDKSFEHYDLHQRIAELEDRHLRDQEQIKALQAQLADNHSSGSSGSSSSSPPDSALFQASWEARTNARIKYLCSLNRAGNALCAWHDPRRERRKYPPRHAPLNTLNCGCTYEEALFEESLARHKVGNYLPGNLVRMDPALRNPLLRLLKERYGYRDGDFERDPVTKDWKEEDGHKEGHEYWERLLVSGVHPRRARGDQHHNTTSIG
;
A
#
# COMPACT_ATOMS: atom_id res chain seq x y z
N MET A 1 -73.59 9.66 -43.56
CA MET A 1 -74.86 10.10 -42.94
C MET A 1 -74.66 10.12 -41.44
N SER A 2 -75.11 11.19 -40.82
CA SER A 2 -74.80 11.64 -39.47
C SER A 2 -75.45 10.82 -38.35
N ASN A 3 -74.84 10.97 -37.17
CA ASN A 3 -75.44 11.00 -35.83
C ASN A 3 -75.99 9.70 -35.21
N SER A 4 -75.45 9.35 -34.05
CA SER A 4 -76.25 9.49 -32.82
C SER A 4 -75.36 9.73 -31.60
N ARG A 5 -75.82 10.70 -30.79
CA ARG A 5 -75.31 11.10 -29.47
C ARG A 5 -75.67 10.03 -28.43
N ASP A 6 -74.88 9.91 -27.36
CA ASP A 6 -75.38 10.30 -26.04
C ASP A 6 -74.33 10.23 -24.90
N HIS A 7 -74.57 11.14 -23.96
CA HIS A 7 -73.82 11.52 -22.79
C HIS A 7 -73.65 10.40 -21.75
N THR A 8 -72.52 10.42 -21.02
CA THR A 8 -72.54 10.28 -19.56
C THR A 8 -71.36 11.04 -18.95
N ILE A 9 -71.69 12.04 -18.13
CA ILE A 9 -70.79 12.77 -17.23
C ILE A 9 -70.82 12.05 -15.89
N TYR A 10 -69.66 11.75 -15.31
CA TYR A 10 -69.49 11.68 -13.86
C TYR A 10 -68.18 12.36 -13.45
N LEU A 11 -68.35 13.40 -12.62
CA LEU A 11 -67.34 14.17 -11.92
C LEU A 11 -66.76 13.36 -10.74
N ARG A 12 -65.44 13.44 -10.51
CA ARG A 12 -64.84 13.48 -9.16
C ARG A 12 -63.37 13.93 -9.26
N ILE A 13 -63.08 15.19 -8.94
CA ILE A 13 -62.49 15.69 -7.68
C ILE A 13 -61.09 15.13 -7.40
N GLY A 14 -60.09 16.02 -7.34
CA GLY A 14 -58.79 15.72 -6.73
C GLY A 14 -57.66 16.72 -7.01
N THR A 15 -57.67 17.85 -6.30
CA THR A 15 -56.50 18.63 -5.81
C THR A 15 -55.48 19.15 -6.83
N LEU A 16 -55.51 20.43 -7.22
CA LEU A 16 -54.83 21.57 -6.56
C LEU A 16 -53.34 21.36 -6.18
N SER A 17 -52.49 22.04 -6.97
CA SER A 17 -51.42 22.94 -6.52
C SER A 17 -50.30 22.39 -5.62
N ARG A 18 -49.22 21.90 -6.25
CA ARG A 18 -47.90 21.65 -5.64
C ARG A 18 -46.80 21.98 -6.67
N SER A 19 -46.58 23.25 -7.01
CA SER A 19 -45.48 23.60 -7.93
C SER A 19 -44.74 24.91 -7.62
N THR A 20 -45.18 25.68 -6.62
CA THR A 20 -44.56 26.97 -6.27
C THR A 20 -43.58 26.91 -5.11
N GLY A 21 -43.76 26.00 -4.12
CA GLY A 21 -42.82 25.86 -3.00
C GLY A 21 -41.46 25.27 -3.39
N ASP A 22 -41.47 24.27 -4.28
CA ASP A 22 -40.28 23.51 -4.71
C ASP A 22 -39.31 24.31 -5.59
N ARG A 23 -39.77 25.44 -6.18
CA ARG A 23 -38.94 26.32 -7.03
C ARG A 23 -38.23 27.42 -6.25
N ILE A 24 -38.81 27.86 -5.13
CA ILE A 24 -38.22 28.90 -4.27
C ILE A 24 -37.10 28.30 -3.42
N ASP A 25 -37.30 27.08 -2.91
CA ASP A 25 -36.30 26.35 -2.11
C ASP A 25 -35.01 26.09 -2.90
N LYS A 26 -35.14 25.58 -4.13
CA LYS A 26 -34.01 25.38 -5.06
C LYS A 26 -33.31 26.67 -5.47
N SER A 27 -34.02 27.81 -5.49
CA SER A 27 -33.42 29.10 -5.83
C SER A 27 -32.54 29.65 -4.70
N PHE A 28 -32.92 29.37 -3.45
CA PHE A 28 -32.15 29.72 -2.26
C PHE A 28 -30.92 28.82 -2.12
N GLU A 29 -31.08 27.50 -2.30
CA GLU A 29 -29.97 26.55 -2.36
C GLU A 29 -28.97 26.91 -3.48
N HIS A 30 -29.48 27.30 -4.66
CA HIS A 30 -28.62 27.73 -5.76
C HIS A 30 -27.83 28.99 -5.38
N TYR A 31 -28.45 29.98 -4.73
CA TYR A 31 -27.73 31.16 -4.27
C TYR A 31 -26.65 30.83 -3.23
N ASP A 32 -26.95 29.98 -2.25
CA ASP A 32 -26.02 29.55 -1.21
C ASP A 32 -24.82 28.77 -1.80
N LEU A 33 -25.08 27.89 -2.77
CA LEU A 33 -24.02 27.17 -3.49
C LEU A 33 -23.12 28.12 -4.28
N HIS A 34 -23.68 29.12 -4.97
CA HIS A 34 -22.89 30.12 -5.71
C HIS A 34 -22.04 30.97 -4.76
N GLN A 35 -22.60 31.38 -3.62
CA GLN A 35 -21.85 32.06 -2.57
C GLN A 35 -20.72 31.19 -2.02
N ARG A 36 -21.00 29.90 -1.79
CA ARG A 36 -19.99 28.96 -1.31
C ARG A 36 -18.88 28.70 -2.32
N ILE A 37 -19.21 28.64 -3.61
CA ILE A 37 -18.22 28.53 -4.69
C ILE A 37 -17.30 29.75 -4.69
N ALA A 38 -17.87 30.97 -4.63
CA ALA A 38 -17.07 32.19 -4.58
C ALA A 38 -16.10 32.23 -3.37
N GLU A 39 -16.56 31.81 -2.18
CA GLU A 39 -15.70 31.70 -1.00
C GLU A 39 -14.60 30.64 -1.13
N LEU A 40 -14.87 29.54 -1.85
CA LEU A 40 -13.89 28.49 -2.08
C LEU A 40 -12.85 28.92 -3.13
N GLU A 41 -13.27 29.64 -4.17
CA GLU A 41 -12.37 30.21 -5.17
C GLU A 41 -11.42 31.24 -4.54
N ASP A 42 -11.92 32.11 -3.66
CA ASP A 42 -11.10 33.09 -2.95
C ASP A 42 -10.09 32.44 -1.99
N ARG A 43 -10.49 31.36 -1.30
CA ARG A 43 -9.55 30.54 -0.51
C ARG A 43 -8.51 29.86 -1.39
N HIS A 44 -8.93 29.28 -2.51
CA HIS A 44 -8.03 28.60 -3.43
C HIS A 44 -6.98 29.55 -4.00
N LEU A 45 -7.36 30.79 -4.34
CA LEU A 45 -6.43 31.82 -4.81
C LEU A 45 -5.40 32.17 -3.74
N ARG A 46 -5.83 32.41 -2.49
CA ARG A 46 -4.91 32.66 -1.36
C ARG A 46 -3.95 31.49 -1.13
N ASP A 47 -4.46 30.27 -1.16
CA ASP A 47 -3.64 29.07 -0.99
C ASP A 47 -2.61 28.94 -2.12
N GLN A 48 -3.00 29.22 -3.37
CA GLN A 48 -2.08 29.23 -4.51
C GLN A 48 -0.98 30.27 -4.38
N GLU A 49 -1.30 31.48 -3.90
CA GLU A 49 -0.32 32.53 -3.65
C GLU A 49 0.65 32.14 -2.54
N GLN A 50 0.14 31.56 -1.44
CA GLN A 50 0.96 31.08 -0.34
C GLN A 50 1.89 29.93 -0.78
N ILE A 51 1.39 29.00 -1.60
CA ILE A 51 2.20 27.93 -2.18
C ILE A 51 3.32 28.51 -3.05
N LYS A 52 3.02 29.47 -3.92
CA LYS A 52 4.03 30.14 -4.76
C LYS A 52 5.08 30.87 -3.91
N ALA A 53 4.67 31.56 -2.86
CA ALA A 53 5.59 32.25 -1.95
C ALA A 53 6.53 31.29 -1.22
N LEU A 54 5.99 30.17 -0.71
CA LEU A 54 6.79 29.13 -0.06
C LEU A 54 7.73 28.43 -1.05
N GLN A 55 7.27 28.17 -2.28
CA GLN A 55 8.11 27.62 -3.34
C GLN A 55 9.27 28.56 -3.70
N ALA A 56 9.03 29.87 -3.76
CA ALA A 56 10.09 30.86 -3.99
C ALA A 56 11.12 30.87 -2.84
N GLN A 57 10.67 30.82 -1.58
CA GLN A 57 11.57 30.75 -0.42
C GLN A 57 12.43 29.47 -0.42
N LEU A 58 11.86 28.34 -0.84
CA LEU A 58 12.61 27.09 -0.99
C LEU A 58 13.60 27.16 -2.16
N ALA A 59 13.20 27.76 -3.29
CA ALA A 59 14.10 27.95 -4.43
C ALA A 59 15.30 28.85 -4.10
N ASP A 60 15.09 29.93 -3.33
CA ASP A 60 16.18 30.81 -2.88
C ASP A 60 17.15 30.07 -1.93
N ASN A 61 16.64 29.22 -1.03
CA ASN A 61 17.48 28.37 -0.17
C ASN A 61 18.24 27.27 -0.94
N HIS A 62 17.71 26.80 -2.08
CA HIS A 62 18.34 25.76 -2.91
C HIS A 62 19.30 26.31 -3.98
N SER A 63 19.34 27.63 -4.21
CA SER A 63 20.18 28.24 -5.25
C SER A 63 21.69 28.30 -4.93
N SER A 64 22.13 27.69 -3.81
CA SER A 64 23.56 27.46 -3.51
C SER A 64 24.08 26.08 -3.95
N GLY A 65 23.32 25.29 -4.72
CA GLY A 65 23.71 23.93 -5.11
C GLY A 65 23.19 23.46 -6.47
N SER A 66 23.86 23.89 -7.54
CA SER A 66 23.97 23.32 -8.90
C SER A 66 22.96 22.24 -9.38
N SER A 67 22.09 22.68 -10.30
CA SER A 67 21.68 22.11 -11.61
C SER A 67 21.80 20.61 -11.93
N GLY A 68 20.68 20.02 -12.38
CA GLY A 68 20.67 18.83 -13.26
C GLY A 68 19.34 18.08 -13.36
N SER A 69 18.50 18.43 -14.33
CA SER A 69 17.21 17.77 -14.63
C SER A 69 17.37 16.34 -15.14
N SER A 70 16.76 15.38 -14.43
CA SER A 70 16.20 14.15 -15.00
C SER A 70 15.12 13.66 -14.05
N SER A 71 14.09 12.99 -14.57
CA SER A 71 12.96 12.42 -13.82
C SER A 71 13.35 11.24 -12.91
N SER A 72 14.42 11.38 -12.15
CA SER A 72 14.71 10.57 -10.98
C SER A 72 14.05 11.26 -9.80
N SER A 73 13.39 10.47 -8.95
CA SER A 73 13.00 10.92 -7.61
C SER A 73 14.17 11.67 -6.97
N PRO A 74 13.93 12.73 -6.17
CA PRO A 74 15.03 13.47 -5.54
C PRO A 74 15.95 12.44 -4.90
N PRO A 75 17.29 12.54 -5.08
CA PRO A 75 18.19 11.54 -4.53
C PRO A 75 17.89 11.47 -3.04
N ASP A 76 17.29 10.35 -2.64
CA ASP A 76 17.07 10.02 -1.26
C ASP A 76 18.41 10.34 -0.58
N SER A 77 18.41 11.20 0.43
CA SER A 77 19.64 11.70 1.05
C SER A 77 20.62 10.54 1.28
N ALA A 78 21.93 10.74 1.13
CA ALA A 78 22.89 9.64 1.26
C ALA A 78 22.71 8.83 2.57
N LEU A 79 22.24 9.49 3.63
CA LEU A 79 21.84 8.88 4.89
C LEU A 79 20.64 7.93 4.75
N PHE A 80 19.62 8.30 4.00
CA PHE A 80 18.47 7.44 3.73
C PHE A 80 18.86 6.23 2.87
N GLN A 81 19.70 6.42 1.85
CA GLN A 81 20.20 5.30 1.05
C GLN A 81 21.00 4.31 1.91
N ALA A 82 21.84 4.81 2.82
CA ALA A 82 22.54 3.97 3.79
C ALA A 82 21.56 3.25 4.74
N SER A 83 20.53 3.94 5.25
CA SER A 83 19.45 3.32 6.03
C SER A 83 18.70 2.26 5.24
N TRP A 84 18.48 2.46 3.94
CA TRP A 84 17.83 1.48 3.08
C TRP A 84 18.65 0.21 3.00
N GLU A 85 19.93 0.34 2.66
CA GLU A 85 20.84 -0.79 2.53
C GLU A 85 20.99 -1.53 3.85
N ALA A 86 21.10 -0.80 4.96
CA ALA A 86 21.11 -1.38 6.31
C ALA A 86 19.84 -2.18 6.58
N ARG A 87 18.66 -1.63 6.24
CA ARG A 87 17.37 -2.33 6.37
C ARG A 87 17.33 -3.61 5.55
N THR A 88 17.66 -3.55 4.27
CA THR A 88 17.67 -4.71 3.38
C THR A 88 18.64 -5.79 3.89
N ASN A 89 19.84 -5.39 4.33
CA ASN A 89 20.81 -6.30 4.93
C ASN A 89 20.30 -6.93 6.22
N ALA A 90 19.62 -6.15 7.07
CA ALA A 90 19.02 -6.66 8.30
C ALA A 90 17.92 -7.69 7.98
N ARG A 91 17.05 -7.40 7.00
CA ARG A 91 16.02 -8.34 6.53
C ARG A 91 16.62 -9.61 5.95
N ILE A 92 17.70 -9.54 5.17
CA ILE A 92 18.40 -10.73 4.65
C ILE A 92 18.89 -11.60 5.82
N LYS A 93 19.62 -11.01 6.78
CA LYS A 93 20.11 -11.76 7.94
C LYS A 93 18.96 -12.39 8.74
N TYR A 94 17.83 -11.69 8.82
CA TYR A 94 16.71 -12.13 9.63
C TYR A 94 15.86 -13.20 8.95
N LEU A 95 15.53 -13.02 7.67
CA LEU A 95 14.60 -13.86 6.93
C LEU A 95 15.28 -14.99 6.15
N CYS A 96 16.54 -14.79 5.76
CA CYS A 96 17.30 -15.69 4.88
C CYS A 96 18.42 -16.45 5.61
N SER A 97 18.53 -16.32 6.94
CA SER A 97 19.52 -17.07 7.73
C SER A 97 19.25 -18.57 7.78
N LEU A 98 20.32 -19.34 7.86
CA LEU A 98 20.26 -20.78 8.02
C LEU A 98 19.78 -21.13 9.44
N ASN A 99 18.86 -22.08 9.53
CA ASN A 99 18.51 -22.71 10.80
C ASN A 99 19.63 -23.64 11.29
N ARG A 100 19.47 -24.23 12.49
CA ARG A 100 20.43 -25.19 13.07
C ARG A 100 20.74 -26.37 12.15
N ALA A 101 19.75 -26.83 11.39
CA ALA A 101 19.90 -27.91 10.41
C ALA A 101 20.57 -27.47 9.10
N GLY A 102 21.00 -26.21 8.98
CA GLY A 102 21.65 -25.67 7.80
C GLY A 102 20.70 -25.33 6.65
N ASN A 103 19.43 -25.03 6.94
CA ASN A 103 18.44 -24.71 5.89
C ASN A 103 17.88 -23.30 6.06
N ALA A 104 17.72 -22.62 4.94
CA ALA A 104 16.97 -21.39 4.80
C ALA A 104 15.97 -21.54 3.64
N LEU A 105 14.71 -21.22 3.89
CA LEU A 105 13.61 -21.28 2.92
C LEU A 105 12.88 -19.94 2.97
N CYS A 106 12.41 -19.45 1.83
CA CYS A 106 11.63 -18.21 1.80
C CYS A 106 10.28 -18.39 2.50
N ALA A 107 9.53 -17.30 2.66
CA ALA A 107 8.24 -17.32 3.34
C ALA A 107 7.21 -18.21 2.63
N TRP A 108 7.39 -18.47 1.34
CA TRP A 108 6.37 -19.08 0.49
C TRP A 108 6.68 -20.53 0.07
N HIS A 109 7.80 -21.10 0.52
CA HIS A 109 8.12 -22.52 0.33
C HIS A 109 7.89 -23.30 1.63
N ASP A 110 7.03 -24.32 1.58
CA ASP A 110 6.84 -25.25 2.70
C ASP A 110 7.68 -26.51 2.51
N PRO A 111 8.65 -26.78 3.41
CA PRO A 111 9.48 -27.98 3.31
C PRO A 111 8.71 -29.30 3.41
N ARG A 112 7.44 -29.29 3.86
CA ARG A 112 6.58 -30.48 3.87
C ARG A 112 5.98 -30.79 2.51
N ARG A 113 5.77 -29.77 1.66
CA ARG A 113 5.07 -29.89 0.38
C ARG A 113 5.99 -29.79 -0.82
N GLU A 114 7.08 -29.05 -0.67
CA GLU A 114 8.00 -28.75 -1.74
C GLU A 114 9.41 -29.24 -1.41
N ARG A 115 10.02 -29.92 -2.38
CA ARG A 115 11.41 -30.37 -2.25
C ARG A 115 12.34 -29.18 -2.36
N ARG A 116 13.39 -29.19 -1.53
CA ARG A 116 14.47 -28.21 -1.60
C ARG A 116 15.26 -28.43 -2.88
N LYS A 117 15.68 -27.33 -3.50
CA LYS A 117 16.57 -27.36 -4.68
C LYS A 117 18.00 -27.70 -4.29
N TYR A 118 18.45 -27.20 -3.13
CA TYR A 118 19.82 -27.42 -2.64
C TYR A 118 19.83 -28.12 -1.28
N PRO A 119 20.78 -29.06 -1.05
CA PRO A 119 20.98 -29.67 0.26
C PRO A 119 21.32 -28.64 1.35
N PRO A 120 21.17 -28.98 2.64
CA PRO A 120 21.51 -28.08 3.74
C PRO A 120 22.96 -27.56 3.64
N ARG A 121 23.18 -26.26 3.83
CA ARG A 121 24.48 -25.55 3.70
C ARG A 121 25.11 -25.55 2.30
N HIS A 122 24.42 -26.06 1.28
CA HIS A 122 24.92 -26.13 -0.10
C HIS A 122 24.16 -25.22 -1.07
N ALA A 123 23.39 -24.24 -0.57
CA ALA A 123 22.81 -23.22 -1.43
C ALA A 123 23.91 -22.27 -1.94
N PRO A 124 23.84 -21.84 -3.22
CA PRO A 124 24.75 -20.81 -3.75
C PRO A 124 24.66 -19.49 -2.96
N LEU A 125 25.66 -18.63 -3.13
CA LEU A 125 25.63 -17.28 -2.56
C LEU A 125 24.37 -16.53 -3.04
N ASN A 126 23.80 -15.70 -2.16
CA ASN A 126 22.58 -14.92 -2.41
C ASN A 126 21.34 -15.76 -2.76
N THR A 127 21.36 -17.05 -2.42
CA THR A 127 20.29 -18.02 -2.75
C THR A 127 19.93 -18.86 -1.53
N LEU A 128 18.67 -19.25 -1.43
CA LEU A 128 18.11 -20.09 -0.38
C LEU A 128 18.09 -21.57 -0.79
N ASN A 129 17.90 -22.50 0.17
CA ASN A 129 17.82 -23.94 -0.13
C ASN A 129 16.61 -24.31 -1.00
N CYS A 130 15.54 -23.50 -0.99
CA CYS A 130 14.41 -23.67 -1.90
C CYS A 130 14.74 -23.29 -3.36
N GLY A 131 15.84 -22.57 -3.60
CA GLY A 131 16.21 -22.11 -4.93
C GLY A 131 15.90 -20.64 -5.20
N CYS A 132 15.16 -19.98 -4.32
CA CYS A 132 14.87 -18.55 -4.42
C CYS A 132 16.12 -17.72 -4.13
N THR A 133 16.28 -16.61 -4.84
CA THR A 133 17.27 -15.58 -4.49
C THR A 133 16.83 -14.81 -3.24
N TYR A 134 17.76 -14.09 -2.61
CA TYR A 134 17.41 -13.21 -1.49
C TYR A 134 16.39 -12.15 -1.89
N GLU A 135 16.52 -11.58 -3.09
CA GLU A 135 15.58 -10.59 -3.60
C GLU A 135 14.17 -11.15 -3.76
N GLU A 136 14.06 -12.36 -4.33
CA GLU A 136 12.77 -13.06 -4.44
C GLU A 136 12.17 -13.33 -3.06
N ALA A 137 12.98 -13.78 -2.11
CA ALA A 137 12.52 -14.08 -0.76
C ALA A 137 12.03 -12.83 0.00
N LEU A 138 12.73 -11.70 -0.15
CA LEU A 138 12.32 -10.42 0.43
C LEU A 138 11.03 -9.89 -0.21
N PHE A 139 10.91 -10.03 -1.52
CA PHE A 139 9.70 -9.66 -2.25
C PHE A 139 8.49 -10.48 -1.78
N GLU A 140 8.62 -11.81 -1.75
CA GLU A 140 7.57 -12.72 -1.27
C GLU A 140 7.18 -12.44 0.18
N GLU A 141 8.14 -12.12 1.04
CA GLU A 141 7.84 -11.75 2.43
C GLU A 141 7.10 -10.42 2.51
N SER A 142 7.50 -9.42 1.73
CA SER A 142 6.81 -8.12 1.67
C SER A 142 5.36 -8.27 1.17
N LEU A 143 5.14 -9.12 0.15
CA LEU A 143 3.79 -9.47 -0.31
C LEU A 143 2.97 -10.16 0.79
N ALA A 144 3.57 -11.11 1.51
CA ALA A 144 2.91 -11.81 2.62
C ALA A 144 2.47 -10.85 3.73
N ARG A 145 3.33 -9.88 4.09
CA ARG A 145 3.01 -8.84 5.07
C ARG A 145 1.84 -7.97 4.61
N HIS A 146 1.79 -7.66 3.32
CA HIS A 146 0.73 -6.85 2.70
C HIS A 146 -0.52 -7.67 2.32
N LYS A 147 -0.67 -8.89 2.86
CA LYS A 147 -1.82 -9.77 2.62
C LYS A 147 -2.01 -10.16 1.14
N VAL A 148 -0.96 -10.00 0.32
CA VAL A 148 -0.92 -10.46 -1.07
C VAL A 148 -0.41 -11.90 -1.10
N GLY A 149 -1.21 -12.78 -0.50
CA GLY A 149 -0.99 -14.21 -0.40
C GLY A 149 0.06 -14.68 0.62
N ASN A 150 -0.14 -15.89 1.14
CA ASN A 150 0.77 -16.54 2.09
C ASN A 150 0.59 -18.07 2.01
N TYR A 151 1.65 -18.83 2.32
CA TYR A 151 1.61 -20.30 2.38
C TYR A 151 1.02 -20.83 3.70
N LEU A 152 0.82 -20.00 4.71
CA LEU A 152 0.26 -20.45 5.99
C LEU A 152 -1.20 -20.94 5.83
N PRO A 153 -1.53 -22.12 6.40
CA PRO A 153 -2.89 -22.67 6.36
C PRO A 153 -3.89 -21.69 6.99
N GLY A 154 -5.03 -21.49 6.32
CA GLY A 154 -6.08 -20.55 6.73
C GLY A 154 -6.13 -19.23 5.93
N ASN A 155 -5.13 -18.95 5.10
CA ASN A 155 -5.18 -17.79 4.18
C ASN A 155 -5.79 -18.19 2.83
N LEU A 156 -6.76 -17.41 2.36
CA LEU A 156 -7.58 -17.72 1.17
C LEU A 156 -6.88 -17.49 -0.18
N VAL A 157 -5.76 -16.76 -0.21
CA VAL A 157 -5.08 -16.40 -1.46
C VAL A 157 -3.68 -16.98 -1.48
N ARG A 158 -3.45 -17.93 -2.39
CA ARG A 158 -2.13 -18.41 -2.76
C ARG A 158 -1.80 -17.81 -4.11
N MET A 159 -0.86 -16.87 -4.17
CA MET A 159 -0.35 -16.38 -5.45
C MET A 159 0.40 -17.52 -6.16
N ASP A 160 0.04 -17.75 -7.43
CA ASP A 160 0.63 -18.78 -8.26
C ASP A 160 2.16 -18.61 -8.33
N PRO A 161 2.97 -19.64 -7.97
CA PRO A 161 4.42 -19.65 -8.18
C PRO A 161 4.88 -19.15 -9.54
N ALA A 162 4.13 -19.45 -10.61
CA ALA A 162 4.47 -19.03 -11.96
C ALA A 162 4.39 -17.51 -12.16
N LEU A 163 3.57 -16.79 -11.38
CA LEU A 163 3.38 -15.34 -11.51
C LEU A 163 4.36 -14.51 -10.67
N ARG A 164 5.03 -15.12 -9.70
CA ARG A 164 5.88 -14.42 -8.70
C ARG A 164 7.06 -13.72 -9.33
N ASN A 165 7.87 -14.50 -10.04
CA ASN A 165 9.10 -14.00 -10.64
C ASN A 165 8.80 -13.04 -11.81
N PRO A 166 7.80 -13.30 -12.67
CA PRO A 166 7.35 -12.31 -13.66
C PRO A 166 6.89 -11.00 -13.02
N LEU A 167 6.15 -11.04 -11.90
CA LEU A 167 5.69 -9.83 -11.21
C LEU A 167 6.87 -9.03 -10.65
N LEU A 168 7.80 -9.68 -9.94
CA LEU A 168 9.00 -9.02 -9.43
C LEU A 168 9.81 -8.38 -10.57
N ARG A 169 10.00 -9.11 -11.67
CA ARG A 169 10.73 -8.61 -12.83
C ARG A 169 10.05 -7.40 -13.46
N LEU A 170 8.73 -7.47 -13.65
CA LEU A 170 7.94 -6.35 -14.15
C LEU A 170 8.07 -5.12 -13.24
N LEU A 171 7.96 -5.30 -11.92
CA LEU A 171 8.07 -4.22 -10.95
C LEU A 171 9.46 -3.57 -10.96
N LYS A 172 10.52 -4.37 -11.07
CA LYS A 172 11.89 -3.86 -11.23
C LYS A 172 12.07 -3.10 -12.54
N GLU A 173 11.66 -3.68 -13.67
CA GLU A 173 11.91 -3.13 -15.00
C GLU A 173 11.07 -1.87 -15.28
N ARG A 174 9.81 -1.84 -14.85
CA ARG A 174 8.89 -0.74 -15.16
C ARG A 174 8.86 0.34 -14.08
N TYR A 175 9.07 -0.03 -12.83
CA TYR A 175 8.86 0.87 -11.69
C TYR A 175 10.09 1.00 -10.79
N GLY A 176 11.21 0.35 -11.12
CA GLY A 176 12.44 0.45 -10.33
C GLY A 176 12.31 -0.16 -8.93
N TYR A 177 11.44 -1.15 -8.75
CA TYR A 177 11.12 -1.72 -7.44
C TYR A 177 12.36 -2.18 -6.65
N ARG A 178 12.38 -1.81 -5.37
CA ARG A 178 13.38 -2.18 -4.36
C ARG A 178 12.69 -2.74 -3.11
N ASP A 179 13.40 -3.61 -2.41
CA ASP A 179 12.98 -4.09 -1.09
C ASP A 179 12.71 -2.92 -0.15
N GLY A 180 11.49 -2.78 0.38
CA GLY A 180 11.11 -1.63 1.20
C GLY A 180 10.08 -0.71 0.56
N ASP A 181 9.88 -0.76 -0.76
CA ASP A 181 8.95 0.16 -1.44
C ASP A 181 7.51 0.06 -0.95
N PHE A 182 7.04 -1.12 -0.54
CA PHE A 182 5.70 -1.28 0.02
C PHE A 182 5.55 -0.64 1.40
N GLU A 183 6.66 -0.58 2.16
CA GLU A 183 6.73 0.01 3.48
C GLU A 183 7.09 1.51 3.43
N ARG A 184 7.13 2.13 2.24
CA ARG A 184 7.32 3.58 2.09
C ARG A 184 6.02 4.33 1.95
N ASP A 185 5.98 5.50 2.56
CA ASP A 185 4.92 6.46 2.32
C ASP A 185 5.14 7.12 0.94
N PRO A 186 4.16 7.02 0.01
CA PRO A 186 4.28 7.60 -1.32
C PRO A 186 4.42 9.13 -1.31
N VAL A 187 3.92 9.82 -0.26
CA VAL A 187 3.91 11.27 -0.13
C VAL A 187 5.18 11.76 0.54
N THR A 188 5.47 11.29 1.77
CA THR A 188 6.62 11.77 2.55
C THR A 188 7.94 11.14 2.13
N LYS A 189 7.89 10.03 1.38
CA LYS A 189 9.06 9.23 0.97
C LYS A 189 9.84 8.60 2.13
N ASP A 190 9.35 8.72 3.36
CA ASP A 190 9.92 8.06 4.54
C ASP A 190 9.34 6.65 4.75
N TRP A 191 9.91 5.91 5.70
CA TRP A 191 9.36 4.65 6.18
C TRP A 191 8.00 4.87 6.83
N LYS A 192 7.02 4.02 6.51
CA LYS A 192 5.74 3.98 7.20
C LYS A 192 5.95 3.66 8.68
N GLU A 193 5.13 4.29 9.50
CA GLU A 193 4.94 3.92 10.90
C GLU A 193 3.77 2.94 10.99
N GLU A 194 4.05 1.72 11.44
CA GLU A 194 3.05 0.69 11.73
C GLU A 194 3.23 0.27 13.19
N ASP A 195 2.14 0.14 13.96
CA ASP A 195 2.17 -0.28 15.38
C ASP A 195 3.25 0.41 16.24
N GLY A 196 3.42 1.72 16.08
CA GLY A 196 4.33 2.55 16.88
C GLY A 196 5.82 2.41 16.56
N HIS A 197 6.18 1.78 15.43
CA HIS A 197 7.57 1.71 14.97
C HIS A 197 7.69 2.06 13.49
N LYS A 198 8.80 2.71 13.12
CA LYS A 198 9.17 2.94 11.72
C LYS A 198 9.71 1.65 11.10
N GLU A 199 9.29 1.33 9.88
CA GLU A 199 9.78 0.18 9.10
C GLU A 199 11.25 0.31 8.62
N GLY A 200 12.04 1.21 9.19
CA GLY A 200 13.45 1.44 8.85
C GLY A 200 14.42 0.38 9.40
N HIS A 201 15.71 0.59 9.20
CA HIS A 201 16.75 -0.37 9.59
C HIS A 201 16.77 -0.68 11.09
N GLU A 202 16.59 0.32 11.94
CA GLU A 202 16.61 0.17 13.41
C GLU A 202 15.61 -0.88 13.91
N TYR A 203 14.43 -0.94 13.31
CA TYR A 203 13.41 -1.93 13.66
C TYR A 203 13.88 -3.35 13.34
N TRP A 204 14.37 -3.56 12.12
CA TRP A 204 14.83 -4.87 11.67
C TRP A 204 16.11 -5.33 12.37
N GLU A 205 17.02 -4.41 12.70
CA GLU A 205 18.20 -4.70 13.51
C GLU A 205 17.83 -5.07 14.94
N ARG A 206 16.83 -4.41 15.53
CA ARG A 206 16.30 -4.78 16.85
C ARG A 206 15.68 -6.18 16.85
N LEU A 207 14.96 -6.54 15.78
CA LEU A 207 14.41 -7.90 15.61
C LEU A 207 15.50 -8.96 15.46
N LEU A 208 16.59 -8.63 14.76
CA LEU A 208 17.75 -9.52 14.69
C LEU A 208 18.36 -9.79 16.07
N VAL A 209 18.51 -8.75 16.88
CA VAL A 209 19.08 -8.86 18.23
C VAL A 209 18.13 -9.60 19.18
N SER A 210 16.81 -9.42 19.05
CA SER A 210 15.84 -10.08 19.92
C SER A 210 15.74 -11.59 19.69
N GLY A 211 16.18 -12.08 18.53
CA GLY A 211 16.14 -13.51 18.18
C GLY A 211 14.73 -14.09 18.01
N VAL A 212 13.69 -13.26 18.08
CA VAL A 212 12.29 -13.67 17.95
C VAL A 212 11.92 -13.77 16.48
N HIS A 213 11.98 -14.97 15.89
CA HIS A 213 11.62 -15.16 14.48
C HIS A 213 10.08 -15.12 14.29
N PRO A 214 9.50 -14.38 13.31
CA PRO A 214 8.05 -14.18 13.21
C PRO A 214 7.33 -15.49 12.87
N ARG A 215 8.04 -16.42 12.20
CA ARG A 215 7.52 -17.74 11.84
C ARG A 215 7.27 -18.63 13.06
N ARG A 216 7.83 -18.33 14.24
CA ARG A 216 7.56 -19.08 15.47
C ARG A 216 6.36 -18.51 16.24
N ALA A 217 6.15 -17.20 16.24
CA ALA A 217 5.13 -16.56 17.07
C ALA A 217 3.68 -16.74 16.56
N ARG A 218 3.46 -16.94 15.26
CA ARG A 218 2.11 -17.02 14.67
C ARG A 218 1.43 -18.40 14.76
N GLY A 219 2.15 -19.44 15.18
CA GLY A 219 1.60 -20.79 15.31
C GLY A 219 0.73 -21.02 16.54
N ASP A 220 0.91 -20.22 17.60
CA ASP A 220 0.31 -20.50 18.92
C ASP A 220 -0.91 -19.61 19.27
N GLN A 221 -1.27 -18.62 18.46
CA GLN A 221 -2.36 -17.68 18.81
C GLN A 221 -3.78 -18.16 18.45
N HIS A 222 -3.97 -19.34 17.85
CA HIS A 222 -5.29 -19.84 17.45
C HIS A 222 -5.81 -21.06 18.21
N HIS A 223 -5.24 -21.40 19.38
CA HIS A 223 -5.67 -22.56 20.18
C HIS A 223 -6.08 -22.22 21.62
N ASN A 224 -6.70 -21.06 21.86
CA ASN A 224 -7.32 -20.80 23.17
C ASN A 224 -8.58 -19.93 23.07
N THR A 225 -9.61 -20.47 22.42
CA THR A 225 -11.01 -20.10 22.71
C THR A 225 -11.90 -21.35 22.63
N THR A 226 -11.88 -22.14 23.70
CA THR A 226 -12.97 -23.05 24.01
C THR A 226 -13.32 -22.85 25.50
N SER A 227 -14.19 -21.89 25.78
CA SER A 227 -15.06 -21.91 26.96
C SER A 227 -16.37 -22.50 26.48
N ILE A 228 -16.69 -23.74 26.87
CA ILE A 228 -17.53 -24.06 28.04
C ILE A 228 -18.80 -23.21 28.03
N GLY A 229 -19.85 -23.81 27.47
CA GLY A 229 -21.26 -23.52 27.71
C GLY A 229 -21.96 -24.87 27.86
#